data_AF-A0A7Y8J3Q7-F1
#
_entry.id   AF-A0A7Y8J3Q7-F1
#
_cell.length_a   1.000
_cell.length_b   1.000
_cell.length_c   1.000
_cell.angle_alpha   90.00
_cell.angle_beta   90.00
_cell.angle_gamma   90.00
#
_symmetry.space_group_name_H-M   'P 1'
#
loop_
_entity.id
_entity.type
_entity.pdbx_description
1 polymer ?
#
loop_
_entity_poly.entity_id
_entity_poly.type
_entity_poly.pdbx_seq_one_letter_code
_entity_poly.pdbx_strand_id
1 'polypeptide(L)'
;MTCNPRVQSPRLISGLFVFLVVSTFQAPGWQEKISPVSDYQYKKDYAQFETIRKEADPQKRADLLLGFMKEHPISRMLTYVVADYLECVKPHMQSKNWAKVISMEEAMLALMPSEKTVRAAAVPEPGAGDFLKNVLPAAERSIQQALLAAYYQSGNMPKAAEMGERMYAASPDAGMAAALADIYLKMNNAGKFTTYAEKAVSAIPIEHSYTLALQLAGIYQQNNDLPRASGYAEKVMAVYGDKVPQGFQESAWNTSRAYCYGLMGLNAYANKDYDKTLEHYTKVLKLAPKSDDAWYYTGMVRWRREDPEGAIDAFAKCVVINKTMAKRAQENLEKLYKARHNDTLDGLDQVLAKAKSELGIS
;
A
#
# COMPACT_ATOMS: atom_id res chain seq x y z
N MET A 1 -18.17 43.50 81.62
CA MET A 1 -17.93 42.94 80.27
C MET A 1 -19.28 42.51 79.73
N THR A 2 -19.59 43.11 78.59
CA THR A 2 -20.83 43.15 77.78
C THR A 2 -21.60 41.83 77.69
N CYS A 3 -22.91 41.74 77.48
CA CYS A 3 -24.09 42.60 77.62
C CYS A 3 -25.26 41.65 77.27
N ASN A 4 -26.24 41.54 78.17
CA ASN A 4 -27.60 41.03 77.95
C ASN A 4 -28.34 41.98 76.93
N PRO A 5 -29.61 41.81 76.46
CA PRO A 5 -30.61 40.78 76.78
C PRO A 5 -31.64 40.40 75.66
N ARG A 6 -32.55 39.44 75.95
CA ARG A 6 -34.05 39.46 75.82
C ARG A 6 -34.70 39.90 74.48
N VAL A 7 -35.88 39.43 74.03
CA VAL A 7 -37.05 38.81 74.66
C VAL A 7 -38.00 38.23 73.59
N GLN A 8 -38.89 37.38 74.10
CA GLN A 8 -40.04 36.65 73.55
C GLN A 8 -41.07 37.42 72.68
N SER A 9 -41.61 36.70 71.67
CA SER A 9 -43.02 36.49 71.19
C SER A 9 -44.13 37.56 71.41
N PRO A 10 -45.27 37.65 70.65
CA PRO A 10 -46.03 36.54 70.03
C PRO A 10 -46.83 36.86 68.71
N ARG A 11 -47.67 35.88 68.33
CA ARG A 11 -48.54 35.66 67.13
C ARG A 11 -49.47 36.81 66.69
N LEU A 12 -49.83 36.84 65.39
CA LEU A 12 -51.22 37.00 64.89
C LEU A 12 -51.37 36.74 63.36
N ILE A 13 -52.57 36.26 63.01
CA ILE A 13 -53.10 35.89 61.69
C ILE A 13 -53.73 37.12 61.02
N SER A 14 -53.55 37.32 59.69
CA SER A 14 -54.62 37.67 58.72
C SER A 14 -54.10 38.32 57.41
N GLY A 15 -54.43 37.71 56.27
CA GLY A 15 -55.06 38.33 55.09
C GLY A 15 -54.42 39.48 54.28
N LEU A 16 -54.53 39.33 52.95
CA LEU A 16 -54.82 40.32 51.89
C LEU A 16 -53.69 40.81 50.92
N PHE A 17 -54.05 40.68 49.62
CA PHE A 17 -53.67 41.41 48.39
C PHE A 17 -52.31 41.23 47.69
N VAL A 18 -52.37 40.41 46.63
CA VAL A 18 -51.93 40.65 45.23
C VAL A 18 -51.05 41.89 44.97
N PHE A 19 -49.84 41.65 44.45
CA PHE A 19 -49.39 42.27 43.20
C PHE A 19 -48.55 41.26 42.41
N LEU A 20 -49.16 40.74 41.35
CA LEU A 20 -48.51 39.97 40.30
C LEU A 20 -47.67 40.98 39.50
N VAL A 21 -46.43 41.19 39.90
CA VAL A 21 -45.46 41.90 39.07
C VAL A 21 -45.11 40.95 37.94
N VAL A 22 -45.84 41.07 36.82
CA VAL A 22 -45.35 40.64 35.52
C VAL A 22 -44.21 41.61 35.18
N SER A 23 -43.04 41.38 35.78
CA SER A 23 -41.82 41.95 35.25
C SER A 23 -41.58 41.22 33.95
N THR A 24 -41.98 41.83 32.83
CA THR A 24 -41.41 41.52 31.53
C THR A 24 -39.92 41.83 31.61
N PHE A 25 -39.14 40.89 32.14
CA PHE A 25 -37.72 40.82 31.85
C PHE A 25 -37.63 40.49 30.36
N GLN A 26 -37.67 41.51 29.52
CA GLN A 26 -37.17 41.41 28.17
C GLN A 26 -35.65 41.31 28.29
N ALA A 27 -35.17 40.09 28.51
CA ALA A 27 -33.76 39.79 28.36
C ALA A 27 -33.39 40.07 26.89
N PRO A 28 -32.36 40.89 26.62
CA PRO A 28 -31.93 41.12 25.25
C PRO A 28 -31.44 39.81 24.63
N GLY A 29 -32.14 39.33 23.60
CA GLY A 29 -31.56 38.58 22.48
C GLY A 29 -30.93 37.21 22.75
N TRP A 30 -31.32 36.47 23.78
CA TRP A 30 -30.93 35.06 23.93
C TRP A 30 -31.76 34.17 23.01
N GLN A 31 -31.52 34.24 21.70
CA GLN A 31 -31.80 33.08 20.86
C GLN A 31 -30.74 32.04 21.21
N GLU A 32 -31.10 31.03 21.99
CA GLU A 32 -30.27 29.82 22.10
C GLU A 32 -30.01 29.32 20.69
N LYS A 33 -28.78 29.52 20.20
CA LYS A 33 -28.35 28.95 18.93
C LYS A 33 -28.41 27.44 19.10
N ILE A 34 -29.42 26.83 18.49
CA ILE A 34 -29.60 25.39 18.46
C ILE A 34 -28.28 24.76 18.01
N SER A 35 -27.74 23.87 18.83
CA SER A 35 -26.49 23.18 18.51
C SER A 35 -26.64 22.41 17.19
N PRO A 36 -25.69 22.55 16.24
CA PRO A 36 -25.81 21.93 14.92
C PRO A 36 -25.70 20.39 14.96
N VAL A 37 -25.23 19.84 16.08
CA VAL A 37 -25.13 18.39 16.32
C VAL A 37 -26.19 17.86 17.29
N SER A 38 -27.17 18.68 17.65
CA SER A 38 -28.30 18.29 18.52
C SER A 38 -29.23 17.28 17.83
N ASP A 39 -30.00 16.53 18.62
CA ASP A 39 -31.03 15.62 18.07
C ASP A 39 -32.12 16.37 17.30
N TYR A 40 -32.45 17.59 17.73
CA TYR A 40 -33.39 18.43 17.01
C TYR A 40 -32.86 18.78 15.61
N GLN A 41 -31.62 19.26 15.52
CA GLN A 41 -31.02 19.59 14.22
C GLN A 41 -30.85 18.34 13.36
N TYR A 42 -30.44 17.22 13.95
CA TYR A 42 -30.33 15.94 13.25
C TYR A 42 -31.65 15.51 12.59
N LYS A 43 -32.80 15.62 13.27
CA LYS A 43 -34.10 15.30 12.68
C LYS A 43 -34.46 16.20 11.50
N LYS A 44 -34.12 17.50 11.60
CA LYS A 44 -34.34 18.46 10.52
C LYS A 44 -33.44 18.16 9.31
N ASP A 45 -32.16 17.98 9.56
CA ASP A 45 -31.15 17.61 8.57
C ASP A 45 -31.52 16.31 7.85
N TYR A 46 -31.97 15.30 8.60
CA TYR A 46 -32.41 14.02 8.07
C TYR A 46 -33.61 14.15 7.13
N ALA A 47 -34.63 14.95 7.49
CA ALA A 47 -35.79 15.17 6.63
C ALA A 47 -35.44 15.89 5.31
N GLN A 48 -34.54 16.88 5.36
CA GLN A 48 -34.02 17.55 4.18
C GLN A 48 -33.22 16.57 3.30
N PHE A 49 -32.31 15.80 3.91
CA PHE A 49 -31.52 14.78 3.23
C PHE A 49 -32.40 13.73 2.53
N GLU A 50 -33.43 13.21 3.20
CA GLU A 50 -34.38 12.25 2.60
C GLU A 50 -35.16 12.84 1.42
N THR A 51 -35.36 14.15 1.39
CA THR A 51 -35.95 14.83 0.23
C THR A 51 -34.95 14.88 -0.93
N ILE A 52 -33.69 15.21 -0.65
CA ILE A 52 -32.62 15.24 -1.66
C ILE A 52 -32.42 13.87 -2.30
N ARG A 53 -32.43 12.79 -1.51
CA ARG A 53 -32.22 11.41 -2.01
C ARG A 53 -33.25 10.94 -3.04
N LYS A 54 -34.44 11.54 -3.03
CA LYS A 54 -35.52 11.23 -3.98
C LYS A 54 -35.32 11.87 -5.34
N GLU A 55 -34.38 12.81 -5.48
CA GLU A 55 -33.98 13.33 -6.79
C GLU A 55 -33.38 12.20 -7.64
N ALA A 56 -33.97 12.00 -8.81
CA ALA A 56 -33.62 10.89 -9.70
C ALA A 56 -32.43 11.23 -10.59
N ASP A 57 -32.22 12.51 -10.91
CA ASP A 57 -31.07 12.98 -11.68
C ASP A 57 -29.81 12.98 -10.80
N PRO A 58 -28.78 12.17 -11.12
CA PRO A 58 -27.59 12.07 -10.28
C PRO A 58 -26.81 13.37 -10.16
N GLN A 59 -26.77 14.20 -11.21
CA GLN A 59 -26.04 15.47 -11.17
C GLN A 59 -26.78 16.49 -10.32
N LYS A 60 -28.10 16.60 -10.47
CA LYS A 60 -28.91 17.47 -9.61
C LYS A 60 -28.84 17.03 -8.15
N ARG A 61 -28.91 15.72 -7.89
CA ARG A 61 -28.77 15.18 -6.54
C ARG A 61 -27.39 15.51 -5.95
N ALA A 62 -26.31 15.36 -6.71
CA ALA A 62 -24.98 15.76 -6.29
C ALA A 62 -24.91 17.25 -5.94
N ASP A 63 -25.47 18.12 -6.77
CA ASP A 63 -25.48 19.57 -6.52
C ASP A 63 -26.28 19.94 -5.25
N LEU A 64 -27.41 19.26 -5.01
CA LEU A 64 -28.22 19.42 -3.79
C LEU A 64 -27.47 18.95 -2.54
N LEU A 65 -26.72 17.84 -2.61
CA LEU A 65 -25.91 17.34 -1.50
C LEU A 65 -24.75 18.29 -1.15
N LEU A 66 -24.09 18.88 -2.17
CA LEU A 66 -23.08 19.93 -1.94
C LEU A 66 -23.72 21.18 -1.33
N GLY A 67 -24.92 21.55 -1.77
CA GLY A 67 -25.73 22.62 -1.17
C GLY A 67 -26.01 22.36 0.30
N PHE A 68 -26.46 21.14 0.64
CA PHE A 68 -26.69 20.71 2.00
C PHE A 68 -25.44 20.86 2.88
N MET A 69 -24.24 20.48 2.39
CA MET A 69 -23.00 20.66 3.16
C MET A 69 -22.60 22.11 3.36
N LYS A 70 -22.88 22.99 2.40
CA LYS A 70 -22.62 24.43 2.55
C LYS A 70 -23.53 25.05 3.61
N GLU A 71 -24.79 24.61 3.65
CA GLU A 71 -25.77 25.06 4.65
C GLU A 71 -25.52 24.45 6.04
N HIS A 72 -25.08 23.18 6.07
CA HIS A 72 -24.92 22.37 7.27
C HIS A 72 -23.51 21.73 7.37
N PRO A 73 -22.44 22.53 7.45
CA PRO A 73 -21.06 22.02 7.40
C PRO A 73 -20.70 21.16 8.61
N ILE A 74 -21.34 21.37 9.76
CA ILE A 74 -21.17 20.58 10.98
C ILE A 74 -22.46 19.81 11.23
N SER A 75 -22.66 18.71 10.52
CA SER A 75 -23.87 17.89 10.64
C SER A 75 -23.54 16.44 10.95
N ARG A 76 -24.31 15.83 11.85
CA ARG A 76 -24.29 14.38 12.10
C ARG A 76 -24.66 13.56 10.85
N MET A 77 -25.23 14.19 9.81
CA MET A 77 -25.56 13.54 8.54
C MET A 77 -24.37 13.41 7.58
N LEU A 78 -23.22 14.04 7.88
CA LEU A 78 -22.12 14.20 6.92
C LEU A 78 -21.65 12.88 6.29
N THR A 79 -21.51 11.81 7.07
CA THR A 79 -21.12 10.49 6.54
C THR A 79 -22.13 9.93 5.54
N TYR A 80 -23.43 10.10 5.78
CA TYR A 80 -24.50 9.66 4.87
C TYR A 80 -24.54 10.49 3.60
N VAL A 81 -24.31 11.81 3.72
CA VAL A 81 -24.24 12.72 2.58
C VAL A 81 -23.06 12.35 1.67
N VAL A 82 -21.88 12.04 2.25
CA VAL A 82 -20.73 11.53 1.49
C VAL A 82 -21.07 10.23 0.75
N ALA A 83 -21.70 9.28 1.43
CA ALA A 83 -22.05 8.00 0.81
C ALA A 83 -23.00 8.19 -0.39
N ASP A 84 -24.07 8.97 -0.24
CA ASP A 84 -25.04 9.22 -1.32
C ASP A 84 -24.43 10.07 -2.45
N TYR A 85 -23.52 10.99 -2.13
CA TYR A 85 -22.76 11.75 -3.12
C TYR A 85 -21.87 10.85 -3.97
N LEU A 86 -21.17 9.89 -3.35
CA LEU A 86 -20.35 8.92 -4.08
C LEU A 86 -21.19 8.00 -4.98
N GLU A 87 -22.45 7.70 -4.64
CA GLU A 87 -23.38 7.02 -5.57
C GLU A 87 -23.64 7.85 -6.83
N CYS A 88 -23.69 9.19 -6.71
CA CYS A 88 -23.85 10.09 -7.85
C CYS A 88 -22.61 10.14 -8.75
N VAL A 89 -21.43 9.80 -8.23
CA VAL A 89 -20.17 9.75 -8.98
C VAL A 89 -20.05 8.48 -9.83
N LYS A 90 -20.67 7.37 -9.41
CA LYS A 90 -20.53 6.04 -10.06
C LYS A 90 -20.79 6.01 -11.58
N PRO A 91 -21.82 6.69 -12.13
CA PRO A 91 -22.02 6.71 -13.59
C PRO A 91 -20.82 7.29 -14.37
N HIS A 92 -20.12 8.26 -13.78
CA HIS A 92 -18.92 8.84 -14.37
C HIS A 92 -17.72 7.89 -14.27
N MET A 93 -17.63 7.09 -13.20
CA MET A 93 -16.62 6.02 -13.09
C MET A 93 -16.85 4.94 -14.15
N GLN A 94 -18.10 4.50 -14.35
CA GLN A 94 -18.47 3.48 -15.33
C GLN A 94 -18.17 3.92 -16.76
N SER A 95 -18.41 5.20 -17.07
CA SER A 95 -18.05 5.82 -18.35
C SER A 95 -16.57 6.21 -18.44
N LYS A 96 -15.76 5.91 -17.43
CA LYS A 96 -14.32 6.26 -17.33
C LYS A 96 -14.05 7.76 -17.51
N ASN A 97 -15.02 8.61 -17.19
CA ASN A 97 -14.85 10.06 -17.19
C ASN A 97 -14.15 10.49 -15.90
N TRP A 98 -12.86 10.15 -15.79
CA TRP A 98 -12.08 10.38 -14.57
C TRP A 98 -11.92 11.86 -14.23
N ALA A 99 -11.89 12.75 -15.23
CA ALA A 99 -11.86 14.19 -14.97
C ALA A 99 -13.11 14.65 -14.21
N LYS A 100 -14.30 14.17 -14.61
CA LYS A 100 -15.55 14.44 -13.89
C LYS A 100 -15.59 13.80 -12.51
N VAL A 101 -15.14 12.55 -12.38
CA VAL A 101 -15.03 11.87 -11.06
C VAL A 101 -14.17 12.68 -10.10
N ILE A 102 -12.94 13.02 -10.50
CA ILE A 102 -11.98 13.77 -9.69
C ILE A 102 -12.56 15.13 -9.30
N SER A 103 -13.06 15.91 -10.26
CA SER A 103 -13.64 17.23 -9.97
C SER A 103 -14.82 17.17 -9.00
N MET A 104 -15.68 16.15 -9.09
CA MET A 104 -16.79 15.97 -8.15
C MET A 104 -16.28 15.63 -6.74
N GLU A 105 -15.30 14.74 -6.62
CA GLU A 105 -14.75 14.32 -5.34
C GLU A 105 -13.93 15.43 -4.67
N GLU A 106 -13.15 16.21 -5.44
CA GLU A 106 -12.45 17.41 -4.98
C GLU A 106 -13.43 18.49 -4.49
N ALA A 107 -14.53 18.71 -5.20
CA ALA A 107 -15.56 19.67 -4.78
C ALA A 107 -16.18 19.30 -3.43
N MET A 108 -16.41 18.00 -3.19
CA MET A 108 -16.92 17.50 -1.92
C MET A 108 -15.88 17.62 -0.80
N LEU A 109 -14.64 17.22 -1.08
CA LEU A 109 -13.53 17.32 -0.12
C LEU A 109 -13.27 18.77 0.31
N ALA A 110 -13.40 19.73 -0.61
CA ALA A 110 -13.22 21.15 -0.33
C ALA A 110 -14.28 21.74 0.61
N LEU A 111 -15.45 21.10 0.74
CA LEU A 111 -16.51 21.52 1.66
C LEU A 111 -16.41 20.86 3.04
N MET A 112 -15.48 19.92 3.25
CA MET A 112 -15.29 19.30 4.55
C MET A 112 -14.86 20.33 5.59
N PRO A 113 -15.49 20.38 6.77
CA PRO A 113 -15.04 21.27 7.83
C PRO A 113 -13.67 20.81 8.34
N SER A 114 -12.82 21.75 8.71
CA SER A 114 -11.59 21.48 9.46
C SER A 114 -11.86 21.47 10.97
N GLU A 115 -10.96 20.87 11.74
CA GLU A 115 -10.99 20.97 13.20
C GLU A 115 -11.09 22.44 13.67
N LYS A 116 -10.32 23.33 13.04
CA LYS A 116 -10.34 24.77 13.32
C LYS A 116 -11.73 25.37 13.11
N THR A 117 -12.40 25.04 12.01
CA THR A 117 -13.75 25.56 11.72
C THR A 117 -14.81 24.98 12.66
N VAL A 118 -14.68 23.72 13.07
CA VAL A 118 -15.59 23.11 14.06
C VAL A 118 -15.44 23.78 15.42
N ARG A 119 -14.20 23.97 15.89
CA ARG A 119 -13.93 24.64 17.17
C ARG A 119 -14.39 26.11 17.16
N ALA A 120 -14.22 26.80 16.03
CA ALA A 120 -14.68 28.18 15.87
C ALA A 120 -16.21 28.33 15.90
N ALA A 121 -16.96 27.27 15.56
CA ALA A 121 -18.43 27.30 15.59
C ALA A 121 -19.03 27.24 17.01
N ALA A 122 -18.20 27.11 18.06
CA ALA A 122 -18.60 27.09 19.46
C ALA A 122 -19.72 26.06 19.75
N VAL A 123 -19.65 24.90 19.10
CA VAL A 123 -20.56 23.78 19.35
C VAL A 123 -20.35 23.28 20.79
N PRO A 124 -21.42 23.13 21.60
CA PRO A 124 -21.28 22.64 22.97
C PRO A 124 -20.72 21.21 23.05
N GLU A 125 -19.93 20.93 24.08
CA GLU A 125 -19.51 19.57 24.43
C GLU A 125 -20.67 18.76 25.03
N PRO A 126 -20.71 17.42 24.84
CA PRO A 126 -19.73 16.58 24.14
C PRO A 126 -19.86 16.59 22.60
N GLY A 127 -20.82 17.33 22.05
CA GLY A 127 -21.18 17.25 20.63
C GLY A 127 -20.05 17.65 19.67
N ALA A 128 -19.25 18.66 20.02
CA ALA A 128 -18.09 19.05 19.22
C ALA A 128 -17.01 17.95 19.21
N GLY A 129 -16.67 17.41 20.38
CA GLY A 129 -15.72 16.31 20.53
C GLY A 129 -16.18 15.05 19.80
N ASP A 130 -17.45 14.67 19.94
CA ASP A 130 -18.01 13.49 19.27
C ASP A 130 -18.02 13.63 17.74
N PHE A 131 -18.34 14.82 17.23
CA PHE A 131 -18.28 15.10 15.80
C PHE A 131 -16.86 14.97 15.25
N LEU A 132 -15.89 15.61 15.91
CA LEU A 132 -14.48 15.59 15.51
C LEU A 132 -13.85 14.21 15.63
N LYS A 133 -14.31 13.39 16.57
CA LYS A 133 -13.75 12.06 16.81
C LYS A 133 -14.38 10.98 15.92
N ASN A 134 -15.69 11.06 15.67
CA ASN A 134 -16.44 9.94 15.10
C ASN A 134 -17.05 10.24 13.72
N VAL A 135 -17.53 11.47 13.48
CA VAL A 135 -18.27 11.79 12.24
C VAL A 135 -17.33 12.31 11.16
N LEU A 136 -16.56 13.36 11.47
CA LEU A 136 -15.71 14.02 10.49
C LEU A 136 -14.61 13.08 9.93
N PRO A 137 -13.83 12.35 10.75
CA PRO A 137 -12.78 11.48 10.22
C PRO A 137 -13.33 10.35 9.34
N ALA A 138 -14.54 9.84 9.65
CA ALA A 138 -15.18 8.80 8.84
C ALA A 138 -15.63 9.34 7.47
N ALA A 139 -16.21 10.54 7.45
CA ALA A 139 -16.61 11.22 6.21
C ALA A 139 -15.38 11.58 5.36
N GLU A 140 -14.35 12.18 5.96
CA GLU A 140 -13.09 12.54 5.29
C GLU A 140 -12.41 11.30 4.72
N ARG A 141 -12.29 10.22 5.50
CA ARG A 141 -11.67 8.98 5.03
C ARG A 141 -12.39 8.41 3.80
N SER A 142 -13.71 8.44 3.79
CA SER A 142 -14.52 7.89 2.69
C SER A 142 -14.27 8.65 1.38
N ILE A 143 -14.35 9.99 1.41
CA ILE A 143 -14.08 10.80 0.21
C ILE A 143 -12.61 10.76 -0.19
N GLN A 144 -11.69 10.68 0.78
CA GLN A 144 -10.25 10.59 0.50
C GLN A 144 -9.86 9.27 -0.18
N GLN A 145 -10.45 8.15 0.26
CA GLN A 145 -10.23 6.85 -0.38
C GLN A 145 -10.76 6.84 -1.81
N ALA A 146 -11.94 7.42 -2.04
CA ALA A 146 -12.53 7.52 -3.38
C ALA A 146 -11.63 8.36 -4.32
N LEU A 147 -11.20 9.53 -3.86
CA LEU A 147 -10.34 10.43 -4.64
C LEU A 147 -8.94 9.84 -4.91
N LEU A 148 -8.35 9.14 -3.93
CA LEU A 148 -7.10 8.39 -4.14
C LEU A 148 -7.28 7.35 -5.26
N ALA A 149 -8.37 6.59 -5.21
CA ALA A 149 -8.67 5.60 -6.24
C ALA A 149 -8.90 6.26 -7.61
N ALA A 150 -9.59 7.40 -7.67
CA ALA A 150 -9.80 8.14 -8.91
C ALA A 150 -8.48 8.65 -9.51
N TYR A 151 -7.58 9.22 -8.71
CA TYR A 151 -6.25 9.63 -9.19
C TYR A 151 -5.45 8.42 -9.70
N TYR A 152 -5.48 7.30 -8.99
CA TYR A 152 -4.83 6.08 -9.43
C TYR A 152 -5.38 5.58 -10.78
N GLN A 153 -6.71 5.46 -10.91
CA GLN A 153 -7.37 4.96 -12.12
C GLN A 153 -7.22 5.91 -13.32
N SER A 154 -7.13 7.22 -13.08
CA SER A 154 -6.86 8.22 -14.11
C SER A 154 -5.42 8.26 -14.60
N GLY A 155 -4.50 7.56 -13.92
CA GLY A 155 -3.06 7.61 -14.21
C GLY A 155 -2.32 8.79 -13.56
N ASN A 156 -2.99 9.61 -12.75
CA ASN A 156 -2.37 10.71 -12.02
C ASN A 156 -1.61 10.22 -10.76
N MET A 157 -0.55 9.46 -11.01
CA MET A 157 0.27 8.84 -9.96
C MET A 157 0.87 9.83 -8.96
N PRO A 158 1.35 11.03 -9.35
CA PRO A 158 1.86 12.00 -8.38
C PRO A 158 0.81 12.44 -7.35
N LYS A 159 -0.42 12.70 -7.78
CA LYS A 159 -1.52 13.06 -6.86
C LYS A 159 -1.98 11.88 -6.01
N ALA A 160 -2.04 10.69 -6.61
CA ALA A 160 -2.31 9.47 -5.86
C ALA A 160 -1.24 9.23 -4.75
N ALA A 161 0.04 9.44 -5.07
CA ALA A 161 1.13 9.31 -4.11
C ALA A 161 1.00 10.34 -2.98
N GLU A 162 0.87 11.63 -3.31
CA GLU A 162 0.71 12.72 -2.32
C GLU A 162 -0.43 12.41 -1.33
N MET A 163 -1.57 12.00 -1.85
CA MET A 163 -2.75 11.67 -1.07
C MET A 163 -2.55 10.41 -0.22
N GLY A 164 -2.04 9.33 -0.82
CA GLY A 164 -1.77 8.08 -0.13
C GLY A 164 -0.75 8.25 1.00
N GLU A 165 0.30 9.05 0.80
CA GLU A 165 1.30 9.33 1.86
C GLU A 165 0.69 10.09 3.03
N ARG A 166 -0.17 11.07 2.77
CA ARG A 166 -0.89 11.80 3.82
C ARG A 166 -1.81 10.85 4.60
N MET A 167 -2.54 9.98 3.91
CA MET A 167 -3.41 8.99 4.55
C MET A 167 -2.62 7.98 5.39
N TYR A 168 -1.50 7.48 4.86
CA TYR A 168 -0.60 6.58 5.58
C TYR A 168 0.02 7.24 6.81
N ALA A 169 0.43 8.51 6.72
CA ALA A 169 0.98 9.25 7.85
C ALA A 169 -0.05 9.46 8.97
N ALA A 170 -1.32 9.66 8.62
CA ALA A 170 -2.40 9.79 9.59
C ALA A 170 -2.79 8.45 10.24
N SER A 171 -2.75 7.35 9.49
CA SER A 171 -3.07 6.02 9.98
C SER A 171 -2.28 4.97 9.20
N PRO A 172 -1.08 4.57 9.68
CA PRO A 172 -0.27 3.56 9.04
C PRO A 172 -1.03 2.24 8.89
N ASP A 173 -1.09 1.75 7.65
CA ASP A 173 -1.80 0.52 7.29
C ASP A 173 -1.00 -0.24 6.23
N ALA A 174 -0.96 -1.57 6.35
CA ALA A 174 -0.18 -2.41 5.47
C ALA A 174 -0.74 -2.44 4.03
N GLY A 175 -2.06 -2.39 3.88
CA GLY A 175 -2.72 -2.30 2.57
C GLY A 175 -2.39 -0.98 1.87
N MET A 176 -2.41 0.13 2.61
CA MET A 176 -1.99 1.43 2.09
C MET A 176 -0.50 1.47 1.75
N ALA A 177 0.37 0.83 2.54
CA ALA A 177 1.78 0.67 2.17
C ALA A 177 1.95 -0.10 0.85
N ALA A 178 1.18 -1.19 0.65
CA ALA A 178 1.21 -1.94 -0.61
C ALA A 178 0.72 -1.09 -1.79
N ALA A 179 -0.34 -0.31 -1.61
CA ALA A 179 -0.85 0.60 -2.64
C ALA A 179 0.18 1.69 -2.99
N LEU A 180 0.83 2.29 -1.99
CA LEU A 180 1.91 3.26 -2.20
C LEU A 180 3.11 2.64 -2.92
N ALA A 181 3.48 1.40 -2.57
CA ALA A 181 4.53 0.68 -3.29
C ALA A 181 4.17 0.57 -4.78
N ASP A 182 2.97 0.10 -5.12
CA ASP A 182 2.55 -0.01 -6.53
C ASP A 182 2.51 1.36 -7.25
N ILE A 183 2.03 2.41 -6.59
CA ILE A 183 2.07 3.79 -7.14
C ILE A 183 3.51 4.18 -7.48
N TYR A 184 4.45 4.00 -6.55
CA TYR A 184 5.85 4.37 -6.77
C TYR A 184 6.56 3.46 -7.78
N LEU A 185 6.14 2.19 -7.91
CA LEU A 185 6.60 1.32 -8.99
C LEU A 185 6.21 1.89 -10.35
N LYS A 186 4.96 2.31 -10.52
CA LYS A 186 4.46 2.93 -11.78
C LYS A 186 5.14 4.27 -12.09
N MET A 187 5.55 5.00 -11.05
CA MET A 187 6.34 6.23 -11.19
C MET A 187 7.83 5.98 -11.45
N ASN A 188 8.27 4.71 -11.54
CA ASN A 188 9.68 4.32 -11.65
C ASN A 188 10.55 4.93 -10.52
N ASN A 189 10.00 5.05 -9.31
CA ASN A 189 10.69 5.57 -8.14
C ASN A 189 11.11 4.43 -7.22
N ALA A 190 12.26 3.82 -7.51
CA ALA A 190 12.75 2.64 -6.79
C ALA A 190 12.95 2.88 -5.28
N GLY A 191 13.37 4.09 -4.86
CA GLY A 191 13.62 4.40 -3.45
C GLY A 191 12.35 4.47 -2.61
N LYS A 192 11.32 5.15 -3.11
CA LYS A 192 10.01 5.18 -2.43
C LYS A 192 9.28 3.85 -2.57
N PHE A 193 9.41 3.16 -3.71
CA PHE A 193 8.91 1.80 -3.87
C PHE A 193 9.43 0.89 -2.77
N THR A 194 10.75 0.77 -2.61
CA THR A 194 11.33 -0.13 -1.59
C THR A 194 10.87 0.27 -0.19
N THR A 195 10.89 1.57 0.12
CA THR A 195 10.43 2.09 1.43
C THR A 195 9.04 1.59 1.83
N TYR A 196 8.07 1.60 0.91
CA TYR A 196 6.71 1.16 1.21
C TYR A 196 6.50 -0.35 1.01
N ALA A 197 7.18 -0.94 0.02
CA ALA A 197 7.12 -2.38 -0.22
C ALA A 197 7.68 -3.18 0.97
N GLU A 198 8.77 -2.74 1.59
CA GLU A 198 9.32 -3.40 2.79
C GLU A 198 8.36 -3.31 3.99
N LYS A 199 7.68 -2.18 4.16
CA LYS A 199 6.64 -2.02 5.20
C LYS A 199 5.46 -2.95 4.95
N ALA A 200 5.02 -3.07 3.70
CA ALA A 200 3.96 -3.98 3.32
C ALA A 200 4.36 -5.44 3.55
N VAL A 201 5.51 -5.88 3.04
CA VAL A 201 5.99 -7.28 3.17
C VAL A 201 6.30 -7.65 4.62
N SER A 202 6.65 -6.69 5.49
CA SER A 202 6.87 -6.98 6.92
C SER A 202 5.57 -7.16 7.71
N ALA A 203 4.45 -6.60 7.24
CA ALA A 203 3.15 -6.66 7.91
C ALA A 203 2.14 -7.62 7.25
N ILE A 204 2.32 -7.94 5.96
CA ILE A 204 1.44 -8.82 5.18
C ILE A 204 2.13 -10.19 5.02
N PRO A 205 1.47 -11.30 5.41
CA PRO A 205 1.99 -12.65 5.20
C PRO A 205 2.46 -12.88 3.76
N ILE A 206 3.54 -13.62 3.58
CA ILE A 206 4.17 -13.84 2.27
C ILE A 206 3.21 -14.51 1.28
N GLU A 207 2.28 -15.33 1.75
CA GLU A 207 1.19 -15.92 0.96
C GLU A 207 0.37 -14.86 0.20
N HIS A 208 0.32 -13.63 0.73
CA HIS A 208 -0.41 -12.50 0.18
C HIS A 208 0.51 -11.38 -0.34
N SER A 209 1.83 -11.49 -0.17
CA SER A 209 2.81 -10.45 -0.54
C SER A 209 4.01 -10.95 -1.33
N TYR A 210 4.06 -12.23 -1.73
CA TYR A 210 5.22 -12.80 -2.43
C TYR A 210 5.57 -12.09 -3.74
N THR A 211 4.58 -11.60 -4.50
CA THR A 211 4.84 -10.84 -5.74
C THR A 211 5.63 -9.56 -5.45
N LEU A 212 5.26 -8.86 -4.38
CA LEU A 212 5.95 -7.67 -3.90
C LEU A 212 7.35 -8.00 -3.36
N ALA A 213 7.49 -9.13 -2.66
CA ALA A 213 8.79 -9.63 -2.21
C ALA A 213 9.72 -9.97 -3.38
N LEU A 214 9.21 -10.59 -4.46
CA LEU A 214 9.99 -10.86 -5.68
C LEU A 214 10.39 -9.57 -6.41
N GLN A 215 9.53 -8.56 -6.43
CA GLN A 215 9.87 -7.24 -6.99
C GLN A 215 10.97 -6.54 -6.16
N LEU A 216 10.89 -6.59 -4.83
CA LEU A 216 11.96 -6.13 -3.94
C LEU A 216 13.27 -6.86 -4.23
N ALA A 217 13.22 -8.19 -4.35
CA ALA A 217 14.39 -9.00 -4.67
C ALA A 217 15.07 -8.54 -5.97
N GLY A 218 14.27 -8.28 -7.03
CA GLY A 218 14.76 -7.76 -8.30
C GLY A 218 15.42 -6.39 -8.20
N ILE A 219 14.83 -5.45 -7.46
CA ILE A 219 15.42 -4.12 -7.27
C ILE A 219 16.71 -4.18 -6.46
N TYR A 220 16.74 -4.99 -5.39
CA TYR A 220 17.97 -5.18 -4.63
C TYR A 220 19.07 -5.86 -5.45
N GLN A 221 18.71 -6.83 -6.30
CA GLN A 221 19.66 -7.43 -7.24
C GLN A 221 20.24 -6.38 -8.20
N GLN A 222 19.40 -5.53 -8.80
CA GLN A 222 19.86 -4.46 -9.71
C GLN A 222 20.79 -3.46 -9.01
N ASN A 223 20.55 -3.21 -7.73
CA ASN A 223 21.39 -2.36 -6.89
C ASN A 223 22.62 -3.09 -6.31
N ASN A 224 22.88 -4.33 -6.71
CA ASN A 224 23.94 -5.21 -6.19
C ASN A 224 23.87 -5.49 -4.68
N ASP A 225 22.71 -5.31 -4.04
CA ASP A 225 22.46 -5.72 -2.65
C ASP A 225 22.00 -7.17 -2.62
N LEU A 226 22.96 -8.09 -2.84
CA LEU A 226 22.72 -9.53 -2.86
C LEU A 226 22.16 -10.09 -1.53
N PRO A 227 22.60 -9.61 -0.34
CA PRO A 227 22.01 -10.07 0.92
C PRO A 227 20.51 -9.77 1.02
N ARG A 228 20.06 -8.56 0.67
CA ARG A 228 18.62 -8.26 0.68
C ARG A 228 17.87 -9.01 -0.42
N ALA A 229 18.44 -9.07 -1.62
CA ALA A 229 17.80 -9.78 -2.73
C ALA A 229 17.54 -11.25 -2.39
N SER A 230 18.57 -11.95 -1.89
CA SER A 230 18.45 -13.34 -1.46
C SER A 230 17.54 -13.50 -0.23
N GLY A 231 17.55 -12.57 0.73
CA GLY A 231 16.66 -12.61 1.89
C GLY A 231 15.17 -12.58 1.53
N TYR A 232 14.77 -11.81 0.51
CA TYR A 232 13.39 -11.86 0.00
C TYR A 232 13.09 -13.15 -0.75
N ALA A 233 14.03 -13.67 -1.54
CA ALA A 233 13.89 -14.97 -2.19
C ALA A 233 13.72 -16.11 -1.16
N GLU A 234 14.48 -16.09 -0.07
CA GLU A 234 14.38 -17.02 1.05
C GLU A 234 13.00 -16.97 1.71
N LYS A 235 12.47 -15.77 1.99
CA LYS A 235 11.10 -15.63 2.54
C LYS A 235 10.05 -16.28 1.64
N VAL A 236 10.14 -16.07 0.34
CA VAL A 236 9.20 -16.67 -0.63
C VAL A 236 9.36 -18.19 -0.66
N MET A 237 10.60 -18.70 -0.65
CA MET A 237 10.87 -20.13 -0.71
C MET A 237 10.62 -20.87 0.61
N ALA A 238 10.64 -20.19 1.75
CA ALA A 238 10.23 -20.75 3.02
C ALA A 238 8.72 -21.08 3.05
N VAL A 239 7.88 -20.27 2.39
CA VAL A 239 6.43 -20.49 2.33
C VAL A 239 6.06 -21.48 1.23
N TYR A 240 6.58 -21.26 0.02
CA TYR A 240 6.16 -22.03 -1.13
C TYR A 240 6.99 -23.28 -1.31
N GLY A 241 8.32 -23.22 -1.22
CA GLY A 241 9.19 -24.36 -1.57
C GLY A 241 8.77 -24.96 -2.91
N ASP A 242 8.28 -26.19 -2.89
CA ASP A 242 7.75 -26.89 -4.07
C ASP A 242 6.28 -26.59 -4.41
N LYS A 243 5.53 -25.95 -3.51
CA LYS A 243 4.13 -25.58 -3.70
C LYS A 243 3.99 -24.46 -4.73
N VAL A 244 2.90 -24.51 -5.49
CA VAL A 244 2.53 -23.47 -6.46
C VAL A 244 1.49 -22.53 -5.84
N PRO A 245 1.65 -21.20 -5.94
CA PRO A 245 0.62 -20.25 -5.56
C PRO A 245 -0.70 -20.47 -6.31
N GLN A 246 -1.83 -20.20 -5.66
CA GLN A 246 -3.14 -20.33 -6.29
C GLN A 246 -3.22 -19.47 -7.57
N GLY A 247 -3.74 -20.06 -8.64
CA GLY A 247 -3.88 -19.39 -9.94
C GLY A 247 -2.60 -19.39 -10.81
N PHE A 248 -1.49 -19.94 -10.33
CA PHE A 248 -0.28 -20.11 -11.13
C PHE A 248 -0.19 -21.51 -11.74
N GLN A 249 0.42 -21.58 -12.92
CA GLN A 249 0.82 -22.84 -13.54
C GLN A 249 2.20 -23.26 -12.99
N GLU A 250 2.43 -24.56 -12.82
CA GLU A 250 3.70 -25.14 -12.36
C GLU A 250 4.90 -24.59 -13.15
N SER A 251 4.78 -24.55 -14.49
CA SER A 251 5.86 -24.08 -15.38
C SER A 251 6.16 -22.58 -15.19
N ALA A 252 5.13 -21.76 -14.99
CA ALA A 252 5.30 -20.33 -14.71
C ALA A 252 5.97 -20.15 -13.34
N TRP A 253 5.55 -20.90 -12.33
CA TRP A 253 6.14 -20.84 -11.00
C TRP A 253 7.56 -21.39 -10.95
N ASN A 254 7.91 -22.38 -11.79
CA ASN A 254 9.27 -22.88 -11.95
C ASN A 254 10.25 -21.79 -12.37
N THR A 255 9.78 -20.81 -13.15
CA THR A 255 10.61 -19.65 -13.52
C THR A 255 10.91 -18.79 -12.30
N SER A 256 9.91 -18.54 -11.44
CA SER A 256 10.10 -17.80 -10.18
C SER A 256 10.96 -18.58 -9.18
N ARG A 257 10.77 -19.90 -9.05
CA ARG A 257 11.61 -20.76 -8.21
C ARG A 257 13.07 -20.78 -8.66
N ALA A 258 13.30 -20.96 -9.96
CA ALA A 258 14.64 -20.90 -10.54
C ALA A 258 15.29 -19.54 -10.27
N TYR A 259 14.53 -18.45 -10.40
CA TYR A 259 15.01 -17.11 -10.08
C TYR A 259 15.38 -16.97 -8.58
N CYS A 260 14.52 -17.40 -7.66
CA CYS A 260 14.79 -17.36 -6.23
C CYS A 260 16.05 -18.16 -5.86
N TYR A 261 16.16 -19.41 -6.32
CA TYR A 261 17.36 -20.22 -6.07
C TYR A 261 18.60 -19.62 -6.74
N GLY A 262 18.47 -18.98 -7.91
CA GLY A 262 19.56 -18.25 -8.55
C GLY A 262 20.09 -17.10 -7.70
N LEU A 263 19.21 -16.30 -7.09
CA LEU A 263 19.60 -15.23 -6.16
C LEU A 263 20.27 -15.76 -4.89
N MET A 264 19.72 -16.82 -4.31
CA MET A 264 20.29 -17.47 -3.13
C MET A 264 21.68 -18.07 -3.44
N GLY A 265 21.83 -18.74 -4.58
CA GLY A 265 23.09 -19.28 -5.07
C GLY A 265 24.13 -18.20 -5.35
N LEU A 266 23.72 -17.09 -5.95
CA LEU A 266 24.59 -15.95 -6.22
C LEU A 266 25.11 -15.31 -4.93
N ASN A 267 24.24 -15.12 -3.93
CA ASN A 267 24.63 -14.60 -2.62
C ASN A 267 25.55 -15.59 -1.88
N ALA A 268 25.26 -16.89 -1.91
CA ALA A 268 26.12 -17.92 -1.34
C ALA A 268 27.51 -17.90 -1.98
N TYR A 269 27.59 -17.77 -3.31
CA TYR A 269 28.86 -17.67 -4.03
C TYR A 269 29.66 -16.42 -3.63
N ALA A 270 28.99 -15.26 -3.49
CA ALA A 270 29.62 -14.04 -3.01
C ALA A 270 30.20 -14.20 -1.60
N ASN A 271 29.55 -14.99 -0.75
CA ASN A 271 30.02 -15.35 0.59
C ASN A 271 31.02 -16.51 0.61
N LYS A 272 31.42 -17.03 -0.57
CA LYS A 272 32.31 -18.20 -0.73
C LYS A 272 31.75 -19.49 -0.10
N ASP A 273 30.44 -19.55 0.14
CA ASP A 273 29.75 -20.77 0.57
C ASP A 273 29.48 -21.63 -0.66
N TYR A 274 30.50 -22.36 -1.07
CA TYR A 274 30.49 -23.16 -2.29
C TYR A 274 29.52 -24.36 -2.21
N ASP A 275 29.26 -24.89 -1.00
CA ASP A 275 28.31 -25.99 -0.82
C ASP A 275 26.88 -25.50 -1.08
N LYS A 276 26.46 -24.40 -0.45
CA LYS A 276 25.15 -23.81 -0.72
C LYS A 276 25.01 -23.29 -2.13
N THR A 277 26.10 -22.76 -2.71
CA THR A 277 26.11 -22.34 -4.12
C THR A 277 25.72 -23.50 -5.03
N LEU A 278 26.37 -24.67 -4.88
CA LEU A 278 26.05 -25.86 -5.66
C LEU A 278 24.66 -26.41 -5.34
N GLU A 279 24.24 -26.39 -4.08
CA GLU A 279 22.89 -26.81 -3.69
C GLU A 279 21.81 -26.00 -4.43
N HIS A 280 21.91 -24.67 -4.39
CA HIS A 280 20.95 -23.77 -5.02
C HIS A 280 21.01 -23.84 -6.55
N TYR A 281 22.20 -23.81 -7.16
CA TYR A 281 22.30 -23.91 -8.62
C TYR A 281 21.91 -25.30 -9.14
N THR A 282 22.05 -26.36 -8.35
CA THR A 282 21.48 -27.67 -8.70
C THR A 282 19.95 -27.61 -8.77
N LYS A 283 19.30 -26.89 -7.86
CA LYS A 283 17.85 -26.66 -7.93
C LYS A 283 17.48 -25.83 -9.16
N VAL A 284 18.26 -24.80 -9.50
CA VAL A 284 18.06 -24.03 -10.76
C VAL A 284 18.16 -24.94 -11.98
N LEU A 285 19.21 -25.77 -12.08
CA LEU A 285 19.44 -26.64 -13.24
C LEU A 285 18.38 -27.75 -13.38
N LYS A 286 17.75 -28.18 -12.28
CA LYS A 286 16.58 -29.07 -12.33
C LYS A 286 15.34 -28.40 -12.94
N LEU A 287 15.13 -27.12 -12.64
CA LEU A 287 13.96 -26.34 -13.08
C LEU A 287 14.15 -25.72 -14.47
N ALA A 288 15.38 -25.29 -14.76
CA ALA A 288 15.80 -24.62 -15.97
C ALA A 288 17.18 -25.14 -16.42
N PRO A 289 17.26 -26.32 -17.07
CA PRO A 289 18.53 -26.94 -17.47
C PRO A 289 19.38 -26.08 -18.43
N LYS A 290 18.77 -25.10 -19.10
CA LYS A 290 19.41 -24.16 -20.04
C LYS A 290 19.64 -22.76 -19.43
N SER A 291 19.94 -22.71 -18.13
CA SER A 291 20.37 -21.50 -17.39
C SER A 291 21.90 -21.37 -17.47
N ASP A 292 22.37 -20.36 -18.20
CA ASP A 292 23.81 -20.12 -18.41
C ASP A 292 24.50 -19.61 -17.15
N ASP A 293 23.81 -18.79 -16.36
CA ASP A 293 24.31 -18.34 -15.06
C ASP A 293 24.53 -19.50 -14.08
N ALA A 294 23.59 -20.45 -13.98
CA ALA A 294 23.78 -21.62 -13.11
C ALA A 294 24.95 -22.50 -13.55
N TRP A 295 25.13 -22.73 -14.85
CA TRP A 295 26.30 -23.46 -15.36
C TRP A 295 27.61 -22.69 -15.14
N TYR A 296 27.62 -21.37 -15.35
CA TYR A 296 28.78 -20.53 -15.10
C TYR A 296 29.22 -20.58 -13.64
N TYR A 297 28.31 -20.35 -12.69
CA TYR A 297 28.67 -20.38 -11.27
C TYR A 297 29.00 -21.79 -10.78
N THR A 298 28.39 -22.84 -11.34
CA THR A 298 28.81 -24.23 -11.09
C THR A 298 30.25 -24.45 -11.54
N GLY A 299 30.63 -23.99 -12.74
CA GLY A 299 32.00 -24.08 -13.25
C GLY A 299 32.99 -23.30 -12.38
N MET A 300 32.61 -22.09 -11.96
CA MET A 300 33.41 -21.29 -11.04
C MET A 300 33.66 -22.01 -9.71
N VAL A 301 32.63 -22.62 -9.11
CA VAL A 301 32.77 -23.37 -7.87
C VAL A 301 33.65 -24.61 -8.05
N ARG A 302 33.43 -25.39 -9.11
CA ARG A 302 34.26 -26.58 -9.39
C ARG A 302 35.72 -26.22 -9.57
N TRP A 303 36.00 -25.13 -10.29
CA TRP A 303 37.38 -24.64 -10.42
C TRP A 303 37.97 -24.25 -9.05
N ARG A 304 37.21 -23.56 -8.20
CA ARG A 304 37.63 -23.22 -6.82
C ARG A 304 37.84 -24.45 -5.92
N ARG A 305 37.23 -25.58 -6.26
CA ARG A 305 37.40 -26.88 -5.58
C ARG A 305 38.47 -27.77 -6.22
N GLU A 306 39.30 -27.21 -7.10
CA GLU A 306 40.35 -27.96 -7.79
C GLU A 306 39.81 -29.13 -8.64
N ASP A 307 38.59 -28.99 -9.14
CA ASP A 307 37.98 -29.88 -10.14
C ASP A 307 37.99 -29.18 -11.53
N PRO A 308 39.14 -29.14 -12.22
CA PRO A 308 39.26 -28.45 -13.51
C PRO A 308 38.46 -29.15 -14.62
N GLU A 309 38.33 -30.47 -14.59
CA GLU A 309 37.56 -31.21 -15.59
C GLU A 309 36.06 -30.90 -15.48
N GLY A 310 35.51 -30.93 -14.27
CA GLY A 310 34.12 -30.54 -14.04
C GLY A 310 33.88 -29.04 -14.29
N ALA A 311 34.88 -28.19 -14.07
CA ALA A 311 34.80 -26.78 -14.42
C ALA A 311 34.74 -26.57 -15.94
N ILE A 312 35.59 -27.26 -16.70
CA ILE A 312 35.59 -27.26 -18.18
C ILE A 312 34.23 -27.71 -18.70
N ASP A 313 33.68 -28.81 -18.19
CA ASP A 313 32.35 -29.31 -18.57
C ASP A 313 31.24 -28.26 -18.33
N ALA A 314 31.20 -27.68 -17.13
CA ALA A 314 30.21 -26.68 -16.78
C ALA A 314 30.35 -25.38 -17.59
N PHE A 315 31.58 -24.90 -17.82
CA PHE A 315 31.79 -23.73 -18.67
C PHE A 315 31.44 -24.02 -20.13
N ALA A 316 31.74 -25.20 -20.65
CA ALA A 316 31.32 -25.60 -21.99
C ALA A 316 29.79 -25.58 -22.13
N LYS A 317 29.05 -26.11 -21.14
CA LYS A 317 27.59 -26.01 -21.07
C LYS A 317 27.09 -24.56 -21.07
N CYS A 318 27.72 -23.69 -20.31
CA CYS A 318 27.40 -22.26 -20.33
C CYS A 318 27.65 -21.61 -21.71
N VAL A 319 28.78 -21.92 -22.35
CA VAL A 319 29.16 -21.36 -23.66
C VAL A 319 28.14 -21.73 -24.73
N VAL A 320 27.74 -23.01 -24.79
CA VAL A 320 26.83 -23.48 -25.85
C VAL A 320 25.39 -23.00 -25.68
N ILE A 321 24.98 -22.60 -24.46
CA ILE A 321 23.69 -21.93 -24.22
C ILE A 321 23.67 -20.51 -24.82
N ASN A 322 24.84 -19.88 -24.97
CA ASN A 322 25.03 -18.62 -25.69
C ASN A 322 24.15 -17.46 -25.19
N LYS A 323 24.19 -17.21 -23.88
CA LYS A 323 23.49 -16.10 -23.19
C LYS A 323 24.50 -15.18 -22.47
N THR A 324 24.03 -14.37 -21.51
CA THR A 324 24.78 -13.31 -20.82
C THR A 324 26.13 -13.77 -20.26
N MET A 325 26.24 -14.98 -19.73
CA MET A 325 27.48 -15.49 -19.12
C MET A 325 28.41 -16.22 -20.11
N ALA A 326 27.97 -16.49 -21.34
CA ALA A 326 28.72 -17.32 -22.29
C ALA A 326 30.11 -16.77 -22.60
N LYS A 327 30.26 -15.44 -22.78
CA LYS A 327 31.56 -14.82 -23.04
C LYS A 327 32.54 -15.02 -21.88
N ARG A 328 32.09 -14.78 -20.64
CA ARG A 328 32.92 -14.98 -19.44
C ARG A 328 33.24 -16.46 -19.22
N ALA A 329 32.29 -17.34 -19.52
CA ALA A 329 32.52 -18.78 -19.47
C ALA A 329 33.56 -19.21 -20.50
N GLN A 330 33.51 -18.67 -21.72
CA GLN A 330 34.48 -18.97 -22.78
C GLN A 330 35.91 -18.58 -22.38
N GLU A 331 36.09 -17.37 -21.84
CA GLU A 331 37.40 -16.91 -21.37
C GLU A 331 37.98 -17.85 -20.29
N ASN A 332 37.16 -18.30 -19.34
CA ASN A 332 37.59 -19.25 -18.30
C ASN A 332 37.84 -20.66 -18.87
N LEU A 333 36.97 -21.11 -19.76
CA LEU A 333 37.06 -22.41 -20.44
C LEU A 333 38.37 -22.53 -21.20
N GLU A 334 38.65 -21.58 -22.10
CA GLU A 334 39.86 -21.58 -22.92
C GLU A 334 41.13 -21.52 -22.07
N LYS A 335 41.12 -20.70 -21.00
CA LYS A 335 42.25 -20.62 -20.07
C LYS A 335 42.51 -21.96 -19.37
N LEU A 336 41.47 -22.59 -18.83
CA LEU A 336 41.60 -23.88 -18.14
C LEU A 336 41.99 -25.00 -19.10
N TYR A 337 41.44 -24.98 -20.31
CA TYR A 337 41.73 -25.97 -21.34
C TYR A 337 43.19 -25.85 -21.79
N LYS A 338 43.65 -24.66 -22.20
CA LYS A 338 45.05 -24.43 -22.60
C LYS A 338 46.06 -24.89 -21.55
N ALA A 339 45.81 -24.57 -20.28
CA ALA A 339 46.67 -24.98 -19.17
C ALA A 339 46.84 -26.52 -19.05
N ARG A 340 45.91 -27.30 -19.62
CA ARG A 340 45.92 -28.77 -19.59
C ARG A 340 46.25 -29.40 -20.94
N HIS A 341 46.23 -28.62 -22.03
CA HIS A 341 46.37 -29.08 -23.40
C HIS A 341 47.53 -28.39 -24.14
N ASN A 342 48.69 -28.27 -23.48
CA ASN A 342 49.92 -27.70 -24.05
C ASN A 342 49.75 -26.29 -24.66
N ASP A 343 48.94 -25.44 -24.02
CA ASP A 343 48.59 -24.09 -24.48
C ASP A 343 47.84 -24.04 -25.82
N THR A 344 47.22 -25.15 -26.23
CA THR A 344 46.41 -25.27 -27.44
C THR A 344 44.91 -25.33 -27.13
N LEU A 345 44.09 -25.09 -28.16
CA LEU A 345 42.63 -25.28 -28.11
C LEU A 345 42.17 -26.52 -28.90
N ASP A 346 43.12 -27.36 -29.33
CA ASP A 346 42.83 -28.53 -30.14
C ASP A 346 41.96 -29.51 -29.33
N GLY A 347 40.83 -29.91 -29.91
CA GLY A 347 39.84 -30.78 -29.26
C GLY A 347 38.78 -30.06 -28.42
N LEU A 348 38.88 -28.74 -28.21
CA LEU A 348 37.87 -27.98 -27.48
C LEU A 348 36.50 -28.03 -28.18
N ASP A 349 36.50 -28.12 -29.50
CA ASP A 349 35.31 -28.33 -30.33
C ASP A 349 34.54 -29.60 -29.95
N GLN A 350 35.24 -30.68 -29.58
CA GLN A 350 34.61 -31.92 -29.12
C GLN A 350 33.95 -31.75 -27.75
N VAL A 351 34.58 -30.99 -26.84
CA VAL A 351 34.01 -30.65 -25.53
C VAL A 351 32.72 -29.84 -25.71
N LEU A 352 32.74 -28.85 -26.60
CA LEU A 352 31.56 -28.04 -26.92
C LEU A 352 30.47 -28.87 -27.60
N ALA A 353 30.83 -29.79 -28.50
CA ALA A 353 29.87 -30.70 -29.15
C ALA A 353 29.20 -31.64 -28.13
N LYS A 354 29.97 -32.20 -27.18
CA LYS A 354 29.44 -32.99 -26.08
C LYS A 354 28.46 -32.17 -25.23
N ALA A 355 28.83 -30.94 -24.84
CA ALA A 355 27.96 -30.07 -24.05
C ALA A 355 26.64 -29.73 -24.77
N LYS A 356 26.68 -29.49 -26.09
CA LYS A 356 25.46 -29.31 -26.91
C LYS A 356 24.56 -30.53 -26.89
N SER A 357 25.15 -31.72 -27.07
CA SER A 357 24.43 -32.99 -27.06
C SER A 357 23.74 -33.24 -25.71
N GLU A 358 24.46 -33.08 -24.60
CA GLU A 358 23.91 -33.27 -23.25
C GLU A 358 22.79 -32.30 -22.91
N LEU A 359 22.81 -31.08 -23.47
CA LEU A 359 21.77 -30.08 -23.28
C LEU A 359 20.64 -30.14 -24.32
N GLY A 360 20.72 -31.04 -25.30
CA GLY A 360 19.77 -31.10 -26.41
C GLY A 360 19.68 -29.76 -27.16
N ILE A 361 20.84 -29.21 -27.53
CA ILE A 361 20.98 -28.00 -28.37
C ILE A 361 21.44 -28.46 -29.75
N SER A 362 20.61 -28.21 -30.76
CA SER A 362 20.86 -28.54 -32.17
C SER A 362 21.88 -27.60 -32.80
#